data_AF-A0A923ZJY7-F1
#
_entry.id   AF-A0A923ZJY7-F1
#
_cell.length_a   1.000
_cell.length_b   1.000
_cell.length_c   1.000
_cell.angle_alpha   90.00
_cell.angle_beta   90.00
_cell.angle_gamma   90.00
#
_symmetry.space_group_name_H-M   'P 1'
#
loop_
_entity.id
_entity.type
_entity.pdbx_description
1 polymer ?
#
loop_
_entity_poly.entity_id
_entity_poly.type
_entity_poly.pdbx_seq_one_letter_code
_entity_poly.pdbx_strand_id
1 'polypeptide(L)'
;MIADTGPWTTIPDYIHGITRAIWEDRHVAAGLARFYAPDVIVRAPTGVTVGNAGVVAATLATLQQFPDRQLVGEDVIIDDHGDGSFL
;
A
#
# COMPACT_ATOMS: atom_id res chain seq x y z
N MET A 1 16.52 -11.85 -11.40
CA MET A 1 15.83 -11.05 -12.44
C MET A 1 15.58 -9.66 -11.86
N ILE A 2 15.58 -8.58 -12.65
CA ILE A 2 15.21 -7.25 -12.13
C ILE A 2 13.69 -7.20 -12.04
N ALA A 3 13.15 -6.83 -10.88
CA ALA A 3 11.70 -6.71 -10.70
C ALA A 3 11.13 -5.56 -11.56
N ASP A 4 9.94 -5.77 -12.12
CA ASP A 4 9.23 -4.72 -12.87
C ASP A 4 8.65 -3.70 -11.90
N THR A 5 9.38 -2.62 -11.71
CA THR A 5 8.99 -1.46 -10.90
C THR A 5 8.26 -0.40 -11.71
N GLY A 6 7.80 -0.69 -12.93
CA GLY A 6 7.09 0.28 -13.78
C GLY A 6 7.85 1.61 -13.92
N PRO A 7 7.26 2.77 -13.56
CA PRO A 7 7.91 4.07 -13.67
C PRO A 7 8.96 4.38 -12.59
N TRP A 8 9.13 3.50 -11.59
CA TRP A 8 10.04 3.73 -10.46
C TRP A 8 11.41 3.07 -10.71
N THR A 9 12.48 3.74 -10.28
CA THR A 9 13.85 3.29 -10.55
C THR A 9 14.34 2.24 -9.56
N THR A 10 13.86 2.29 -8.32
CA THR A 10 14.27 1.39 -7.23
C THR A 10 13.06 0.83 -6.48
N ILE A 11 13.25 -0.26 -5.73
CA ILE A 11 12.20 -0.82 -4.86
C ILE A 11 11.75 0.17 -3.78
N PRO A 12 12.64 0.90 -3.09
CA PRO A 12 12.22 1.97 -2.19
C PRO A 12 11.39 3.06 -2.87
N ASP A 13 11.77 3.49 -4.09
CA ASP A 13 10.97 4.46 -4.85
C ASP A 13 9.57 3.94 -5.15
N TYR A 14 9.48 2.66 -5.53
CA TYR A 14 8.21 1.97 -5.75
C TYR A 14 7.36 1.98 -4.47
N ILE A 15 7.90 1.52 -3.34
CA ILE A 15 7.16 1.45 -2.07
C ILE A 15 6.71 2.84 -1.63
N HIS A 16 7.58 3.85 -1.63
CA HIS A 16 7.19 5.22 -1.29
C HIS A 16 6.16 5.78 -2.26
N GLY A 17 6.32 5.53 -3.56
CA GLY A 17 5.43 6.00 -4.62
C GLY A 17 4.01 5.46 -4.48
N ILE A 18 3.85 4.13 -4.36
CA ILE A 18 2.52 3.52 -4.24
C ILE A 18 1.87 3.87 -2.89
N THR A 19 2.66 3.92 -1.81
CA THR A 19 2.17 4.22 -0.45
C THR A 19 1.65 5.65 -0.39
N ARG A 20 2.40 6.60 -0.96
CA ARG A 20 1.93 7.99 -1.08
C ARG A 20 0.65 8.08 -1.91
N ALA A 21 0.64 7.46 -3.09
CA ALA A 21 -0.52 7.55 -3.99
C ALA A 21 -1.81 7.02 -3.33
N ILE A 22 -1.74 5.87 -2.65
CA ILE A 22 -2.88 5.29 -1.95
C ILE A 22 -3.28 6.14 -0.76
N TRP A 23 -2.33 6.43 0.14
CA TRP A 23 -2.64 6.90 1.49
C TRP A 23 -2.61 8.41 1.60
N GLU A 24 -1.59 9.09 1.10
CA GLU A 24 -1.41 10.55 1.25
C GLU A 24 -2.19 11.34 0.19
N ASP A 25 -2.07 10.93 -1.08
CA ASP A 25 -2.79 11.57 -2.19
C ASP A 25 -4.26 11.10 -2.28
N ARG A 26 -4.69 10.24 -1.34
CA ARG A 26 -6.06 9.75 -1.13
C ARG A 26 -6.67 8.98 -2.29
N HIS A 27 -5.86 8.39 -3.18
CA HIS A 27 -6.36 7.50 -4.22
C HIS A 27 -6.64 6.08 -3.68
N VAL A 28 -7.29 5.96 -2.53
CA VAL A 28 -7.39 4.71 -1.74
C VAL A 28 -7.97 3.57 -2.58
N ALA A 29 -9.17 3.74 -3.13
CA ALA A 29 -9.84 2.68 -3.89
C ALA A 29 -9.11 2.32 -5.19
N ALA A 30 -8.72 3.33 -5.98
CA ALA A 30 -8.06 3.13 -7.26
C ALA A 30 -6.64 2.54 -7.10
N GLY A 31 -5.90 3.01 -6.11
CA GLY A 31 -4.55 2.53 -5.81
C GLY A 31 -4.58 1.10 -5.27
N LEU A 32 -5.47 0.79 -4.31
CA LEU A 32 -5.60 -0.58 -3.81
C LEU A 32 -5.99 -1.55 -4.94
N ALA A 33 -6.94 -1.18 -5.81
CA ALA A 33 -7.33 -2.01 -6.96
C ALA A 33 -6.21 -2.21 -7.99
N ARG A 34 -5.24 -1.28 -8.06
CA ARG A 34 -4.10 -1.36 -8.99
C ARG A 34 -2.93 -2.17 -8.43
N PHE A 35 -2.59 -1.98 -7.16
CA PHE A 35 -1.34 -2.49 -6.59
C PHE A 35 -1.51 -3.76 -5.77
N TYR A 36 -2.73 -4.11 -5.36
CA TYR A 36 -3.00 -5.29 -4.55
C TYR A 36 -3.86 -6.30 -5.29
N ALA A 37 -3.60 -7.58 -5.02
CA ALA A 37 -4.44 -8.67 -5.52
C ALA A 37 -5.90 -8.51 -5.05
N PRO A 38 -6.91 -8.89 -5.86
CA PRO A 38 -8.32 -8.75 -5.51
C PRO A 38 -8.71 -9.46 -4.21
N ASP A 39 -8.00 -10.54 -3.87
CA ASP A 39 -8.20 -11.42 -2.72
C ASP A 39 -7.13 -11.24 -1.62
N VAL A 40 -6.43 -10.09 -1.61
CA VAL A 40 -5.41 -9.79 -0.58
C VAL A 40 -5.94 -10.02 0.83
N ILE A 41 -5.12 -10.68 1.66
CA ILE A 41 -5.41 -10.89 3.08
C ILE A 41 -4.73 -9.77 3.88
N VAL A 42 -5.53 -8.88 4.47
CA VAL A 42 -5.05 -7.81 5.33
C VAL A 42 -5.25 -8.19 6.79
N ARG A 43 -4.15 -8.25 7.54
CA ARG A 43 -4.15 -8.58 8.97
C ARG A 43 -3.87 -7.31 9.77
N ALA A 44 -4.75 -6.98 10.71
CA ALA A 44 -4.62 -5.85 11.61
C ALA A 44 -4.95 -6.30 13.04
N PRO A 45 -4.60 -5.51 14.07
CA PRO A 45 -5.01 -5.78 15.45
C PRO A 45 -6.53 -5.95 15.63
N THR A 46 -7.31 -5.30 14.76
CA THR A 46 -8.78 -5.36 14.75
C THR A 46 -9.35 -6.62 14.10
N GLY A 47 -8.53 -7.42 13.41
CA GLY A 47 -8.94 -8.66 12.75
C GLY A 47 -8.34 -8.84 11.36
N VAL A 48 -8.93 -9.77 10.60
CA VAL A 48 -8.50 -10.12 9.23
C VAL A 48 -9.58 -9.71 8.24
N THR A 49 -9.18 -9.03 7.17
CA THR A 49 -10.04 -8.66 6.03
C THR A 49 -9.53 -9.36 4.77
N VAL A 50 -10.46 -9.82 3.92
CA VAL A 50 -10.14 -10.36 2.60
C VAL A 50 -10.63 -9.38 1.53
N GLY A 51 -9.74 -9.03 0.61
CA GLY A 51 -9.97 -8.06 -0.44
C GLY A 51 -9.98 -6.60 0.04
N ASN A 52 -10.11 -5.68 -0.92
CA ASN A 52 -9.88 -4.26 -0.68
C ASN A 52 -11.11 -3.50 -0.13
N ALA A 53 -12.33 -4.01 -0.29
CA ALA A 53 -13.54 -3.25 0.02
C ALA A 53 -13.62 -2.82 1.50
N GLY A 54 -13.30 -3.73 2.43
CA GLY A 54 -13.28 -3.42 3.86
C GLY A 54 -12.19 -2.40 4.22
N VAL A 55 -11.01 -2.49 3.58
CA VAL A 55 -9.89 -1.57 3.80
C VAL A 55 -10.24 -0.16 3.31
N VAL A 56 -10.87 -0.05 2.13
CA VAL A 56 -11.34 1.23 1.59
C VAL A 56 -12.33 1.88 2.55
N ALA A 57 -13.36 1.15 2.98
CA ALA A 57 -14.39 1.67 3.88
C ALA A 57 -13.79 2.15 5.22
N ALA A 58 -12.93 1.34 5.83
CA ALA A 58 -12.27 1.69 7.09
C ALA A 58 -11.38 2.94 6.93
N THR A 59 -10.60 3.02 5.85
CA THR A 59 -9.71 4.15 5.59
C THR A 59 -10.48 5.45 5.39
N LEU A 60 -11.57 5.43 4.62
CA LEU A 60 -12.41 6.61 4.40
C LEU A 60 -13.08 7.08 5.69
N ALA A 61 -13.54 6.14 6.54
CA ALA A 61 -14.07 6.48 7.86
C ALA A 61 -13.02 7.14 8.77
N THR A 62 -11.77 6.70 8.73
CA THR A 62 -10.66 7.35 9.45
C THR A 62 -10.37 8.75 8.90
N LEU A 63 -10.31 8.92 7.57
CA LEU A 63 -10.07 10.23 6.96
C LEU A 63 -11.20 11.22 7.25
N GLN A 64 -12.44 10.75 7.36
CA GLN A 64 -13.56 11.59 7.80
C GLN A 64 -13.39 12.09 9.25
N GLN A 65 -12.81 11.27 10.12
CA GLN A 65 -12.53 11.66 11.52
C GLN A 65 -11.30 12.57 11.64
N PHE A 66 -10.32 12.39 10.76
CA PHE A 66 -9.03 13.09 10.79
C PHE A 66 -8.70 13.63 9.38
N PRO A 67 -9.36 14.71 8.95
CA PRO A 67 -9.24 15.21 7.57
C PRO A 67 -7.85 15.75 7.24
N ASP A 68 -7.10 16.19 8.24
CA ASP A 68 -5.73 16.73 8.16
C ASP A 68 -4.65 15.68 8.46
N ARG A 69 -5.01 14.41 8.65
CA ARG A 69 -4.08 13.32 8.94
C ARG A 69 -2.97 13.23 7.89
N GLN A 70 -1.73 13.04 8.33
CA GLN A 70 -0.60 12.70 7.46
C GLN A 70 -0.04 11.33 7.83
N LEU A 71 0.34 10.54 6.84
CA LEU A 71 1.15 9.34 6.96
C LEU A 71 2.50 9.57 6.30
N VAL A 72 3.51 9.78 7.13
CA VAL A 72 4.89 9.93 6.68
C VAL A 72 5.54 8.55 6.66
N GLY A 73 6.07 8.16 5.51
CA GLY A 73 6.95 6.98 5.43
C GLY A 73 8.31 7.32 6.01
N GLU A 74 8.81 6.49 6.93
CA GLU A 74 10.12 6.64 7.56
C GLU A 74 11.16 5.86 6.77
N ASP A 75 11.20 4.53 6.96
CA ASP A 75 12.14 3.64 6.31
C ASP A 75 11.45 2.58 5.45
N VAL A 76 12.15 2.11 4.41
CA VAL A 76 11.81 0.91 3.64
C VAL A 76 12.82 -0.18 3.98
N ILE A 77 12.33 -1.21 4.68
CA ILE A 77 13.11 -2.41 4.99
C ILE A 77 12.69 -3.49 4.00
N ILE A 78 13.64 -4.10 3.32
CA ILE A 78 13.39 -5.14 2.32
C ILE A 78 14.37 -6.31 2.47
N ASP A 79 13.88 -7.52 2.23
CA ASP A 79 14.68 -8.72 2.02
C ASP A 79 14.50 -9.23 0.58
N ASP A 80 15.58 -9.29 -0.19
CA ASP A 80 15.57 -9.76 -1.58
C ASP A 80 15.77 -11.28 -1.62
N HIS A 81 14.80 -12.00 -2.20
CA HIS A 81 14.84 -13.45 -2.31
C HIS A 81 15.63 -13.96 -3.54
N GLY A 82 16.12 -13.06 -4.40
CA GLY A 82 16.95 -13.36 -5.57
C GLY A 82 16.19 -13.86 -6.80
N ASP A 83 14.90 -14.16 -6.67
CA ASP A 83 14.01 -14.56 -7.75
C ASP A 83 13.18 -13.39 -8.34
N GLY A 84 13.40 -12.17 -7.81
CA GLY A 84 12.65 -10.97 -8.17
C GLY A 84 11.47 -10.67 -7.24
N SER A 85 11.28 -11.46 -6.18
CA SER A 85 10.36 -11.17 -5.08
C SER A 85 11.09 -10.58 -3.86
N PHE A 86 10.33 -9.85 -3.05
CA PHE A 86 10.82 -9.18 -1.84
C PHE A 86 9.84 -9.38 -0.69
N LEU A 87 10.36 -9.33 0.56
CA LEU A 87 9.58 -9.13 1.79
C LEU A 87 9.83 -7.74 2.36
#